data_AF-A0A401FLI6-F1
#
_entry.id   AF-A0A401FLI6-F1
#
_cell.length_a   1.000
_cell.length_b   1.000
_cell.length_c   1.000
_cell.angle_alpha   90.00
_cell.angle_beta   90.00
_cell.angle_gamma   90.00
#
_symmetry.space_group_name_H-M   'P 1'
#
loop_
_entity.id
_entity.type
_entity.pdbx_description
1 polymer ?
#
loop_
_entity_poly.entity_id
_entity_poly.type
_entity_poly.pdbx_seq_one_letter_code
_entity_poly.pdbx_strand_id
1 'polypeptide(L)'
;MYTATHPVELSERVIPDWKPESGKYFCKTYALPITIGEGCWVSGGAIILPVVTVGDGSVIGAGSVVTKDIPANSVAVGNPCRILRSIDQRKDKE
;
A
#
# COMPACT_ATOMS: atom_id res chain seq x y z
N MET A 1 -6.01 -3.79 0.35
CA MET A 1 -4.64 -3.81 -0.22
C MET A 1 -4.75 -3.57 -1.72
N TYR A 2 -3.89 -2.75 -2.31
CA TYR A 2 -3.95 -2.38 -3.73
C TYR A 2 -2.60 -2.64 -4.39
N THR A 3 -2.45 -3.82 -5.00
CA THR A 3 -1.18 -4.30 -5.57
C THR A 3 -0.98 -3.91 -7.03
N ALA A 4 -2.06 -3.56 -7.75
CA ALA A 4 -2.01 -3.19 -9.15
C ALA A 4 -1.32 -1.83 -9.36
N THR A 5 -0.46 -1.74 -10.36
CA THR A 5 0.19 -0.50 -10.79
C THR A 5 0.41 -0.50 -12.30
N HIS A 6 0.82 0.65 -12.82
CA HIS A 6 1.15 0.86 -14.22
C HIS A 6 2.18 2.00 -14.36
N PRO A 7 2.89 2.09 -15.49
CA PRO A 7 3.76 3.22 -15.78
C PRO A 7 2.97 4.54 -15.81
N VAL A 8 3.58 5.61 -15.30
CA VAL A 8 2.97 6.95 -15.33
C VAL A 8 3.02 7.50 -16.75
N GLU A 9 4.16 7.33 -17.44
CA GLU A 9 4.33 7.74 -18.83
C GLU A 9 3.40 6.97 -19.76
N LEU A 10 2.66 7.69 -20.60
CA LEU A 10 1.67 7.10 -21.49
C LEU A 10 2.33 6.11 -22.47
N SER A 11 3.46 6.49 -23.06
CA SER A 11 4.22 5.66 -24.00
C SER A 11 4.65 4.31 -23.42
N GLU A 12 4.83 4.22 -22.10
CA GLU A 12 5.16 2.98 -21.41
C GLU A 12 3.91 2.20 -20.96
N ARG A 13 2.79 2.90 -20.77
CA ARG A 13 1.53 2.35 -20.31
C ARG A 13 0.74 1.67 -21.43
N VAL A 14 0.74 2.21 -22.64
CA VAL A 14 0.07 1.57 -23.80
C VAL A 14 1.01 0.65 -24.55
N ILE A 15 0.47 -0.44 -25.08
CA ILE A 15 1.21 -1.33 -25.97
C ILE A 15 1.27 -0.67 -27.37
N PRO A 16 2.47 -0.42 -27.92
CA PRO A 16 2.61 0.09 -29.29
C PRO A 16 1.94 -0.87 -30.29
N ASP A 17 1.26 -0.31 -31.28
CA ASP A 17 0.60 -1.05 -32.36
C ASP A 17 -0.42 -2.10 -31.86
N TRP A 18 -1.08 -1.82 -30.72
CA TRP A 18 -2.08 -2.72 -30.17
C TRP A 18 -3.23 -2.98 -31.16
N LYS A 19 -3.57 -4.26 -31.35
CA LYS A 19 -4.71 -4.71 -32.16
C LYS A 19 -5.65 -5.58 -31.32
N PRO A 20 -6.97 -5.53 -31.55
CA PRO A 20 -7.94 -6.38 -30.83
C PRO A 20 -7.63 -7.88 -30.93
N GLU A 21 -7.14 -8.34 -32.08
CA GLU A 21 -6.75 -9.75 -32.31
C GLU A 21 -5.40 -10.16 -31.69
N SER A 22 -4.62 -9.23 -31.12
CA SER A 22 -3.27 -9.51 -30.62
C SER A 22 -3.21 -10.36 -29.35
N GLY A 23 -4.34 -10.53 -28.66
CA GLY A 23 -4.43 -11.23 -27.37
C GLY A 23 -3.73 -10.51 -26.20
N LYS A 24 -3.14 -9.32 -26.43
CA LYS A 24 -2.54 -8.50 -25.39
C LYS A 24 -3.56 -7.52 -24.82
N TYR A 25 -3.39 -7.09 -23.56
CA TYR A 25 -4.17 -5.99 -23.01
C TYR A 25 -3.76 -4.66 -23.63
N PHE A 26 -4.68 -3.73 -23.81
CA PHE A 26 -4.37 -2.39 -24.33
C PHE A 26 -3.37 -1.63 -23.41
N CYS A 27 -3.56 -1.74 -22.10
CA CYS A 27 -2.70 -1.15 -21.08
C CYS A 27 -1.79 -2.20 -20.42
N LYS A 28 -0.53 -1.82 -20.17
CA LYS A 28 0.43 -2.56 -19.36
C LYS A 28 0.18 -2.28 -17.87
N THR A 29 -0.45 -3.23 -17.20
CA THR A 29 -0.63 -3.25 -15.75
C THR A 29 0.09 -4.44 -15.14
N TYR A 30 0.66 -4.28 -13.95
CA TYR A 30 1.32 -5.36 -13.23
C TYR A 30 1.07 -5.22 -11.73
N ALA A 31 1.28 -6.31 -10.99
CA ALA A 31 1.16 -6.32 -9.54
C ALA A 31 2.55 -6.25 -8.89
N LEU A 32 2.71 -5.42 -7.86
CA LEU A 32 3.89 -5.44 -7.00
C LEU A 32 3.48 -5.90 -5.58
N PRO A 33 4.38 -6.59 -4.86
CA PRO A 33 4.06 -7.17 -3.57
C PRO A 33 3.80 -6.09 -2.52
N ILE A 34 3.05 -6.46 -1.48
CA ILE A 34 2.88 -5.68 -0.26
C ILE A 34 3.19 -6.64 0.89
N THR A 35 4.00 -6.20 1.84
CA THR A 35 4.39 -7.00 3.01
C THR A 35 3.68 -6.47 4.24
N ILE A 36 2.99 -7.34 4.97
CA ILE A 36 2.37 -7.01 6.26
C ILE A 36 3.04 -7.86 7.33
N GLY A 37 3.61 -7.19 8.33
CA GLY A 37 4.25 -7.80 9.47
C GLY A 37 3.26 -8.47 10.43
N GLU A 38 3.80 -9.25 11.35
CA GLU A 38 3.03 -9.98 12.36
C GLU A 38 2.33 -9.03 13.33
N GLY A 39 1.11 -9.37 13.75
CA GLY A 39 0.35 -8.57 14.73
C GLY A 39 -0.11 -7.19 14.25
N CYS A 40 -0.06 -6.91 12.94
CA CYS A 40 -0.57 -5.64 12.40
C CYS A 40 -2.11 -5.57 12.44
N TRP A 41 -2.64 -4.39 12.73
CA TRP A 41 -4.07 -4.10 12.62
C TRP A 41 -4.32 -3.18 11.41
N VAL A 42 -5.09 -3.64 10.44
CA VAL A 42 -5.49 -2.83 9.28
C VAL A 42 -6.97 -2.51 9.36
N SER A 43 -7.29 -1.24 9.60
CA SER A 43 -8.68 -0.80 9.78
C SER A 43 -9.43 -0.70 8.44
N GLY A 44 -10.77 -0.70 8.52
CA GLY A 44 -11.64 -0.65 7.35
C GLY A 44 -11.34 0.52 6.40
N GLY A 45 -11.38 0.24 5.09
CA GLY A 45 -11.15 1.25 4.05
C GLY A 45 -9.70 1.69 3.88
N ALA A 46 -8.73 1.11 4.60
CA ALA A 46 -7.32 1.40 4.36
C ALA A 46 -6.85 0.85 2.99
N ILE A 47 -6.18 1.71 2.23
CA ILE A 47 -5.58 1.41 0.93
C ILE A 47 -4.06 1.39 1.11
N ILE A 48 -3.45 0.21 1.00
CA ILE A 48 -2.00 0.05 1.04
C ILE A 48 -1.52 -0.10 -0.39
N LEU A 49 -0.63 0.80 -0.83
CA LEU A 49 -0.11 0.85 -2.20
C LEU A 49 0.97 -0.21 -2.45
N PRO A 50 1.27 -0.52 -3.72
CA PRO A 50 2.25 -1.55 -4.06
C PRO A 50 3.66 -1.18 -3.56
N VAL A 51 4.49 -2.21 -3.31
CA VAL A 51 5.87 -2.12 -2.77
C VAL A 51 5.95 -1.75 -1.28
N VAL A 52 4.85 -1.35 -0.66
CA VAL A 52 4.84 -0.95 0.76
C VAL A 52 5.05 -2.14 1.68
N THR A 53 5.87 -1.94 2.71
CA THR A 53 6.01 -2.82 3.87
C THR A 53 5.42 -2.16 5.12
N VAL A 54 4.55 -2.88 5.83
CA VAL A 54 4.05 -2.50 7.16
C VAL A 54 4.74 -3.37 8.19
N GLY A 55 5.56 -2.77 9.05
CA GLY A 55 6.31 -3.48 10.09
C GLY A 55 5.42 -4.00 11.21
N ASP A 56 5.91 -5.03 11.90
CA ASP A 56 5.19 -5.77 12.95
C ASP A 56 4.52 -4.89 14.01
N GLY A 57 3.36 -5.32 14.50
CA GLY A 57 2.63 -4.65 15.57
C GLY A 57 2.08 -3.27 15.21
N SER A 58 2.09 -2.87 13.93
CA SER A 58 1.62 -1.55 13.50
C SER A 58 0.12 -1.50 13.30
N VAL A 59 -0.47 -0.32 13.55
CA VAL A 59 -1.89 -0.05 13.37
C VAL A 59 -2.07 0.96 12.25
N ILE A 60 -2.82 0.56 11.20
CA ILE A 60 -3.23 1.44 10.11
C ILE A 60 -4.66 1.91 10.37
N GLY A 61 -4.84 3.24 10.47
CA GLY A 61 -6.14 3.86 10.69
C GLY A 61 -7.10 3.70 9.52
N ALA A 62 -8.40 3.82 9.80
CA ALA A 62 -9.44 3.68 8.79
C ALA A 62 -9.30 4.73 7.67
N GLY A 63 -9.60 4.34 6.44
CA GLY A 63 -9.52 5.23 5.27
C GLY A 63 -8.11 5.71 4.89
N SER A 64 -7.05 5.17 5.50
CA SER A 64 -5.68 5.63 5.25
C SER A 64 -5.17 5.18 3.87
N VAL A 65 -4.41 6.04 3.18
CA VAL A 65 -3.75 5.70 1.90
C VAL A 65 -2.24 5.60 2.14
N VAL A 66 -1.75 4.37 2.33
CA VAL A 66 -0.36 4.07 2.69
C VAL A 66 0.49 4.08 1.43
N THR A 67 1.28 5.14 1.27
CA THR A 67 2.15 5.37 0.10
C THR A 67 3.63 5.10 0.36
N LYS A 68 4.01 4.78 1.60
CA LYS A 68 5.39 4.57 2.06
C LYS A 68 5.40 3.52 3.16
N ASP A 69 6.55 2.89 3.37
CA ASP A 69 6.74 1.90 4.42
C ASP A 69 6.39 2.46 5.80
N ILE A 70 5.81 1.61 6.63
CA ILE A 70 5.44 1.90 8.01
C ILE A 70 6.38 1.11 8.91
N PRO A 71 7.17 1.76 9.79
CA PRO A 71 8.04 1.07 10.72
C PRO A 71 7.22 0.29 11.75
N ALA A 72 7.80 -0.79 12.30
CA ALA A 72 7.16 -1.60 13.33
C ALA A 72 6.70 -0.77 14.53
N ASN A 73 5.68 -1.27 15.24
CA ASN A 73 5.08 -0.66 16.43
C ASN A 73 4.68 0.81 16.18
N SER A 74 4.04 1.09 15.04
CA SER A 74 3.60 2.45 14.71
C SER A 74 2.10 2.54 14.51
N VAL A 75 1.50 3.64 14.95
CA VAL A 75 0.15 4.05 14.54
C VAL A 75 0.29 5.00 13.35
N ALA A 76 -0.26 4.64 12.21
CA ALA A 76 -0.20 5.45 11.00
C ALA A 76 -1.61 5.71 10.43
N VAL A 77 -1.89 6.96 10.05
CA VAL A 77 -3.23 7.40 9.62
C VAL A 77 -3.16 8.39 8.46
N GLY A 78 -4.28 8.53 7.75
CA GLY A 78 -4.53 9.65 6.82
C GLY A 78 -4.27 9.34 5.34
N ASN A 79 -4.50 10.34 4.49
CA ASN A 79 -4.27 10.30 3.05
C ASN A 79 -3.54 11.59 2.61
N PRO A 80 -2.23 11.54 2.31
CA PRO A 80 -1.37 10.36 2.37
C PRO A 80 -1.12 9.92 3.82
N CYS A 81 -0.92 8.62 4.04
CA CYS A 81 -0.68 8.05 5.36
C CYS A 81 0.62 8.60 5.95
N ARG A 82 0.57 8.97 7.22
CA ARG A 82 1.70 9.45 8.01
C ARG A 82 1.71 8.77 9.37
N ILE A 83 2.91 8.54 9.90
CA ILE A 83 3.08 8.00 11.25
C ILE A 83 2.57 9.07 12.22
N LEU A 84 1.56 8.72 13.01
CA LEU A 84 0.98 9.58 14.03
C LEU A 84 1.82 9.51 15.32
N ARG A 85 2.17 8.30 15.73
CA ARG A 85 3.00 8.03 16.92
C ARG A 85 3.53 6.61 16.89
N SER A 86 4.57 6.35 17.66
CA SER A 86 4.99 5.00 18.02
C SER A 86 4.07 4.41 19.11
N ILE A 87 4.00 3.08 19.13
CA ILE A 87 3.35 2.27 20.15
C ILE A 87 4.45 1.94 21.16
N ASP A 88 4.64 2.83 22.13
CA ASP A 88 5.56 2.57 23.25
C ASP A 88 4.99 1.43 24.11
N GLN A 89 5.86 0.52 24.53
CA GLN A 89 5.56 -0.62 25.43
C GLN A 89 5.21 -0.18 26.88
N ARG A 90 4.80 1.08 27.11
CA ARG A 90 4.36 1.57 28.41
C ARG A 90 3.14 2.47 28.24
N LYS A 91 1.96 1.89 28.48
CA LYS A 91 0.85 2.52 29.20
C LYS A 91 -0.24 1.46 29.45
N ASP A 92 0.14 0.39 30.14
CA ASP A 92 -0.80 -0.24 31.06
C ASP A 92 -0.96 0.77 32.21
N LYS A 93 -1.93 1.68 32.07
CA LYS A 93 -2.44 2.41 33.23
C LYS A 93 -3.40 1.45 33.92
N GLU A 94 -3.11 1.17 35.20
CA GLU A 94 -4.02 0.63 36.21
C GLU A 94 -5.48 1.08 36.02
#